data_AF-A0A3S0XDW9-F1
#
_entry.id   AF-A0A3S0XDW9-F1
#
_cell.length_a   1.000
_cell.length_b   1.000
_cell.length_c   1.000
_cell.angle_alpha   90.00
_cell.angle_beta   90.00
_cell.angle_gamma   90.00
#
_symmetry.space_group_name_H-M   'P 1'
#
loop_
_entity.id
_entity.type
_entity.pdbx_description
1 polymer ?
#
loop_
_entity_poly.entity_id
_entity_poly.type
_entity_poly.pdbx_seq_one_letter_code
_entity_poly.pdbx_strand_id
1 'polypeptide(L)'
;MSYRTPAPSPDASFAPLVLDSDVPEVPRLRSSWQPTGAFTTSGSAQFSMAGWQQLHATVIQRQPATFVVVDLRKESHGFINGAAISWYAAGSNWGCAGLSPADAEELERLRLTIVSNSPEVTVTTKTQVQLGAPGGETWQVEQVCSEKRLVEDDDVRYVRLPVDDHCAPDAAALNALVELFDSLPAGSHLHFHCRGGKGRTATALALLDIHQHAGSTPFAQIIERQAISTGYALDGHVHDTQQPKFPHLRARLEILKQFHADRASR
;
A
#
# COMPACT_ATOMS: atom_id res chain seq x y z
N MET A 1 -2.17 23.61 -9.47
CA MET A 1 -3.12 23.39 -8.35
C MET A 1 -2.39 22.58 -7.30
N SER A 2 -2.14 23.14 -6.11
CA SER A 2 -1.54 22.40 -5.01
C SER A 2 -2.51 21.27 -4.59
N TYR A 3 -1.97 20.06 -4.50
CA TYR A 3 -2.70 18.91 -3.97
C TYR A 3 -3.17 19.23 -2.55
N ARG A 4 -4.47 19.11 -2.29
CA ARG A 4 -5.03 19.22 -0.94
C ARG A 4 -5.28 17.80 -0.43
N THR A 5 -4.79 17.52 0.77
CA THR A 5 -5.18 16.35 1.56
C THR A 5 -6.71 16.22 1.53
N PRO A 6 -7.26 15.02 1.31
CA PRO A 6 -8.71 14.83 1.40
C PRO A 6 -9.22 15.34 2.75
N ALA A 7 -10.39 15.97 2.75
CA ALA A 7 -11.03 16.38 3.99
C ALA A 7 -11.26 15.14 4.89
N PRO A 8 -11.28 15.31 6.22
CA PRO A 8 -11.62 14.23 7.14
C PRO A 8 -12.94 13.56 6.72
N SER A 9 -12.91 12.23 6.62
CA SER A 9 -14.09 11.49 6.19
C SER A 9 -15.13 11.50 7.31
N PRO A 10 -16.36 12.00 7.09
CA PRO A 10 -17.38 12.04 8.13
C PRO A 10 -17.82 10.64 8.62
N ASP A 11 -17.48 9.60 7.85
CA ASP A 11 -17.72 8.18 8.15
C ASP A 11 -16.48 7.44 8.68
N ALA A 12 -15.35 8.13 8.90
CA ALA A 12 -14.12 7.53 9.43
C ALA A 12 -14.37 6.80 10.77
N SER A 13 -15.30 7.27 11.58
CA SER A 13 -15.72 6.66 12.85
C SER A 13 -16.69 5.48 12.73
N PHE A 14 -17.24 5.18 11.54
CA PHE A 14 -18.23 4.09 11.31
C PHE A 14 -17.83 3.11 10.19
N ALA A 15 -16.58 3.13 9.75
CA ALA A 15 -16.09 2.24 8.69
C ALA A 15 -16.30 0.75 9.07
N PRO A 16 -17.07 -0.05 8.30
CA PRO A 16 -17.27 -1.47 8.59
C PRO A 16 -15.97 -2.27 8.46
N LEU A 17 -15.87 -3.33 9.26
CA LEU A 17 -14.76 -4.28 9.19
C LEU A 17 -14.95 -5.21 7.98
N VAL A 18 -14.01 -5.20 7.04
CA VAL A 18 -14.08 -5.99 5.82
C VAL A 18 -12.94 -7.00 5.70
N LEU A 19 -13.22 -8.12 5.05
CA LEU A 19 -12.21 -9.06 4.59
C LEU A 19 -11.42 -8.48 3.40
N ASP A 20 -10.09 -8.48 3.52
CA ASP A 20 -9.16 -8.13 2.45
C ASP A 20 -8.55 -9.37 1.77
N SER A 21 -8.11 -10.37 2.56
CA SER A 21 -7.54 -11.64 2.05
C SER A 21 -7.49 -12.73 3.15
N ASP A 22 -7.95 -13.93 2.83
CA ASP A 22 -7.87 -15.15 3.65
C ASP A 22 -7.21 -16.33 2.90
N VAL A 23 -6.79 -16.09 1.65
CA VAL A 23 -6.21 -17.10 0.77
C VAL A 23 -4.69 -17.21 0.97
N PRO A 24 -4.09 -18.37 0.70
CA PRO A 24 -2.65 -18.56 0.83
C PRO A 24 -1.84 -17.87 -0.27
N GLU A 25 -2.43 -17.54 -1.42
CA GLU A 25 -1.74 -16.81 -2.48
C GLU A 25 -1.62 -15.31 -2.17
N VAL A 26 -0.51 -14.71 -2.60
CA VAL A 26 -0.31 -13.25 -2.53
C VAL A 26 -1.03 -12.58 -3.72
N PRO A 27 -2.18 -11.89 -3.51
CA PRO A 27 -2.99 -11.45 -4.62
C PRO A 27 -2.29 -10.34 -5.42
N ARG A 28 -2.30 -10.46 -6.75
CA ARG A 28 -1.62 -9.51 -7.67
C ARG A 28 -0.12 -9.37 -7.40
N LEU A 29 0.55 -10.39 -6.87
CA LEU A 29 2.01 -10.37 -6.77
C LEU A 29 2.65 -10.12 -8.15
N ARG A 30 3.50 -9.11 -8.21
CA ARG A 30 4.37 -8.75 -9.33
C ARG A 30 5.77 -8.56 -8.77
N SER A 31 6.79 -8.98 -9.50
CA SER A 31 8.14 -9.03 -8.97
C SER A 31 9.17 -8.88 -10.07
N SER A 32 10.15 -8.01 -9.85
CA SER A 32 11.44 -8.05 -10.53
C SER A 32 12.42 -8.83 -9.65
N TRP A 33 12.49 -10.14 -9.89
CA TRP A 33 13.48 -11.00 -9.24
C TRP A 33 14.92 -10.73 -9.71
N GLN A 34 15.04 -10.00 -10.82
CA GLN A 34 16.30 -9.46 -11.31
C GLN A 34 16.40 -7.99 -10.89
N PRO A 35 17.55 -7.56 -10.35
CA PRO A 35 17.75 -6.15 -10.04
C PRO A 35 17.62 -5.33 -11.31
N THR A 36 16.72 -4.34 -11.32
CA THR A 36 16.70 -3.33 -12.38
C THR A 36 17.68 -2.19 -12.08
N GLY A 37 18.29 -2.17 -10.89
CA GLY A 37 19.33 -1.26 -10.41
C GLY A 37 19.99 -1.84 -9.15
N ALA A 38 20.09 -1.05 -8.07
CA ALA A 38 20.64 -1.49 -6.79
C ALA A 38 19.72 -2.46 -6.02
N PHE A 39 18.43 -2.51 -6.35
CA PHE A 39 17.42 -3.26 -5.60
C PHE A 39 16.67 -4.27 -6.47
N THR A 40 16.19 -5.34 -5.82
CA THR A 40 15.08 -6.15 -6.36
C THR A 40 13.78 -5.67 -5.75
N THR A 41 12.66 -5.80 -6.47
CA THR A 41 11.38 -5.32 -5.96
C THR A 41 10.26 -6.30 -6.22
N SER A 42 9.26 -6.23 -5.36
CA SER A 42 7.97 -6.84 -5.62
C SER A 42 6.85 -5.93 -5.14
N GLY A 43 5.63 -6.21 -5.59
CA GLY A 43 4.46 -5.58 -5.02
C GLY A 43 3.19 -6.37 -5.25
N SER A 44 2.22 -6.17 -4.36
CA SER A 44 0.98 -6.92 -4.34
C SER A 44 -0.17 -6.14 -3.72
N ALA A 45 -1.35 -6.76 -3.75
CA ALA A 45 -2.43 -6.41 -2.84
C ALA A 45 -2.11 -6.90 -1.41
N GLN A 46 -3.01 -6.59 -0.47
CA GLN A 46 -2.93 -7.10 0.89
C GLN A 46 -2.87 -8.63 0.88
N PHE A 47 -1.90 -9.20 1.59
CA PHE A 47 -1.75 -10.64 1.79
C PHE A 47 -2.33 -11.05 3.15
N SER A 48 -2.76 -12.32 3.25
CA SER A 48 -3.05 -13.01 4.51
C SER A 48 -1.74 -13.43 5.22
N MET A 49 -1.83 -13.97 6.42
CA MET A 49 -0.68 -14.60 7.12
C MET A 49 -0.06 -15.74 6.29
N ALA A 50 -0.89 -16.57 5.66
CA ALA A 50 -0.40 -17.64 4.79
C ALA A 50 0.28 -17.07 3.52
N GLY A 51 -0.28 -15.99 2.95
CA GLY A 51 0.34 -15.25 1.85
C GLY A 51 1.69 -14.65 2.22
N TRP A 52 1.80 -14.06 3.41
CA TRP A 52 3.07 -13.56 3.95
C TRP A 52 4.11 -14.67 4.04
N GLN A 53 3.75 -15.84 4.61
CA GLN A 53 4.68 -16.97 4.73
C GLN A 53 5.23 -17.42 3.36
N GLN A 54 4.39 -17.46 2.33
CA GLN A 54 4.82 -17.80 0.97
C GLN A 54 5.77 -16.74 0.37
N LEU A 55 5.42 -15.46 0.53
CA LEU A 55 6.23 -14.35 0.05
C LEU A 55 7.60 -14.36 0.74
N HIS A 56 7.60 -14.46 2.07
CA HIS A 56 8.78 -14.48 2.91
C HIS A 56 9.73 -15.61 2.50
N ALA A 57 9.22 -16.84 2.39
CA ALA A 57 10.00 -17.99 1.97
C ALA A 57 10.63 -17.79 0.58
N THR A 58 9.88 -17.18 -0.35
CA THR A 58 10.37 -16.90 -1.71
C THR A 58 11.49 -15.85 -1.72
N VAL A 59 11.37 -14.81 -0.91
CA VAL A 59 12.32 -13.69 -0.89
C VAL A 59 13.59 -14.06 -0.12
N ILE A 60 13.49 -14.66 1.07
CA ILE A 60 14.66 -15.01 1.88
C ILE A 60 15.56 -16.04 1.20
N GLN A 61 15.02 -16.96 0.41
CA GLN A 61 15.83 -17.89 -0.40
C GLN A 61 16.76 -17.18 -1.39
N ARG A 62 16.48 -15.92 -1.72
CA ARG A 62 17.31 -15.09 -2.59
C ARG A 62 18.40 -14.33 -1.85
N GLN A 63 18.45 -14.46 -0.52
CA GLN A 63 19.46 -13.85 0.36
C GLN A 63 19.62 -12.35 0.12
N PRO A 64 18.55 -11.54 0.23
CA PRO A 64 18.66 -10.10 0.07
C PRO A 64 19.54 -9.52 1.19
N ALA A 65 20.27 -8.44 0.90
CA ALA A 65 21.05 -7.74 1.92
C ALA A 65 20.14 -7.19 3.05
N THR A 66 18.91 -6.80 2.70
CA THR A 66 17.84 -6.45 3.64
C THR A 66 16.51 -6.74 2.94
N PHE A 67 15.55 -7.35 3.64
CA PHE A 67 14.18 -7.46 3.15
C PHE A 67 13.31 -6.41 3.83
N VAL A 68 12.73 -5.50 3.04
CA VAL A 68 11.86 -4.43 3.53
C VAL A 68 10.43 -4.63 3.02
N VAL A 69 9.47 -4.68 3.94
CA VAL A 69 8.04 -4.58 3.63
C VAL A 69 7.62 -3.12 3.78
N VAL A 70 7.14 -2.53 2.69
CA VAL A 70 6.67 -1.15 2.63
C VAL A 70 5.15 -1.15 2.49
N ASP A 71 4.49 -0.90 3.61
CA ASP A 71 3.04 -0.78 3.71
C ASP A 71 2.61 0.66 3.42
N LEU A 72 1.88 0.85 2.31
CA LEU A 72 1.44 2.15 1.84
C LEU A 72 0.04 2.54 2.36
N ARG A 73 -0.57 1.74 3.23
CA ARG A 73 -1.98 1.88 3.63
C ARG A 73 -2.13 2.91 4.73
N LYS A 74 -2.96 3.94 4.52
CA LYS A 74 -3.33 4.86 5.61
C LYS A 74 -4.54 4.38 6.40
N GLU A 75 -5.44 3.64 5.76
CA GLU A 75 -6.58 3.02 6.41
C GLU A 75 -6.14 1.99 7.45
N SER A 76 -6.85 1.94 8.58
CA SER A 76 -6.61 0.94 9.62
C SER A 76 -6.83 -0.48 9.10
N HIS A 77 -5.88 -1.35 9.37
CA HIS A 77 -5.94 -2.76 8.98
C HIS A 77 -5.17 -3.65 9.96
N GLY A 78 -5.25 -4.95 9.75
CA GLY A 78 -4.57 -5.96 10.55
C GLY A 78 -5.09 -7.34 10.20
N PHE A 79 -5.02 -8.26 11.15
CA PHE A 79 -5.37 -9.66 10.93
C PHE A 79 -6.25 -10.21 12.05
N ILE A 80 -7.20 -11.06 11.67
CA ILE A 80 -7.99 -11.90 12.56
C ILE A 80 -7.80 -13.35 12.12
N ASN A 81 -7.32 -14.21 13.02
CA ASN A 81 -7.08 -15.63 12.76
C ASN A 81 -6.26 -15.91 11.47
N GLY A 82 -5.33 -15.00 11.14
CA GLY A 82 -4.50 -15.07 9.94
C GLY A 82 -5.12 -14.46 8.66
N ALA A 83 -6.42 -14.16 8.64
CA ALA A 83 -7.06 -13.44 7.55
C ALA A 83 -6.83 -11.92 7.70
N ALA A 84 -6.46 -11.25 6.61
CA ALA A 84 -6.27 -9.81 6.57
C ALA A 84 -7.61 -9.07 6.51
N ILE A 85 -7.76 -8.06 7.36
CA ILE A 85 -8.96 -7.23 7.49
C ILE A 85 -8.62 -5.74 7.39
N SER A 86 -9.62 -4.92 7.10
CA SER A 86 -9.51 -3.46 7.25
C SER A 86 -10.83 -2.79 7.62
N TRP A 87 -10.74 -1.59 8.19
CA TRP A 87 -11.90 -0.72 8.42
C TRP A 87 -12.14 0.14 7.18
N TYR A 88 -13.10 -0.30 6.36
CA TYR A 88 -13.31 0.24 5.02
C TYR A 88 -14.39 1.34 4.99
N ALA A 89 -13.98 2.59 4.78
CA ALA A 89 -14.91 3.70 4.54
C ALA A 89 -15.51 3.62 3.12
N ALA A 90 -16.82 3.81 3.00
CA ALA A 90 -17.54 3.58 1.76
C ALA A 90 -17.10 4.56 0.65
N GLY A 91 -17.13 4.10 -0.60
CA GLY A 91 -16.74 4.92 -1.76
C GLY A 91 -15.22 5.05 -1.98
N SER A 92 -14.45 5.48 -0.98
CA SER A 92 -13.06 5.94 -1.16
C SER A 92 -12.00 5.18 -0.35
N ASN A 93 -12.39 4.37 0.66
CA ASN A 93 -11.46 3.77 1.61
C ASN A 93 -10.67 4.80 2.46
N TRP A 94 -11.24 5.99 2.67
CA TRP A 94 -10.63 7.11 3.39
C TRP A 94 -10.93 7.11 4.90
N GLY A 95 -10.95 5.93 5.53
CA GLY A 95 -11.28 5.78 6.96
C GLY A 95 -10.31 6.48 7.93
N CYS A 96 -9.20 7.02 7.42
CA CYS A 96 -8.20 7.79 8.18
C CYS A 96 -7.82 9.11 7.47
N ALA A 97 -8.56 9.53 6.44
CA ALA A 97 -8.25 10.79 5.76
C ALA A 97 -8.30 11.97 6.73
N GLY A 98 -7.40 12.93 6.54
CA GLY A 98 -7.24 14.09 7.43
C GLY A 98 -6.51 13.80 8.75
N LEU A 99 -6.29 12.55 9.13
CA LEU A 99 -5.45 12.21 10.28
C LEU A 99 -3.96 12.33 9.93
N SER A 100 -3.15 12.65 10.94
CA SER A 100 -1.70 12.52 10.86
C SER A 100 -1.30 11.03 10.80
N PRO A 101 -0.07 10.70 10.34
CA PRO A 101 0.43 9.33 10.41
C PRO A 101 0.31 8.70 11.80
N ALA A 102 0.72 9.43 12.84
CA ALA A 102 0.66 8.95 14.23
C ALA A 102 -0.77 8.71 14.72
N ASP A 103 -1.71 9.60 14.37
CA ASP A 103 -3.12 9.43 14.75
C ASP A 103 -3.78 8.27 13.99
N ALA A 104 -3.40 8.03 12.73
CA ALA A 104 -3.89 6.89 11.96
C ALA A 104 -3.40 5.55 12.53
N GLU A 105 -2.13 5.48 12.95
CA GLU A 105 -1.55 4.33 13.63
C GLU A 105 -2.19 4.09 15.00
N GLU A 106 -2.42 5.15 15.79
CA GLU A 106 -3.08 5.02 17.09
C GLU A 106 -4.54 4.56 16.93
N LEU A 107 -5.25 5.08 15.93
CA LEU A 107 -6.61 4.61 15.62
C LEU A 107 -6.62 3.13 15.22
N GLU A 108 -5.66 2.68 14.41
CA GLU A 108 -5.48 1.26 14.06
C GLU A 108 -5.22 0.40 15.29
N ARG A 109 -4.31 0.84 16.17
CA ARG A 109 -3.99 0.14 17.43
C ARG A 109 -5.21 0.01 18.34
N LEU A 110 -5.98 1.08 18.52
CA LEU A 110 -7.20 1.07 19.33
C LEU A 110 -8.27 0.14 18.74
N ARG A 111 -8.46 0.18 17.41
CA ARG A 111 -9.37 -0.71 16.68
C ARG A 111 -9.02 -2.18 16.85
N LEU A 112 -7.75 -2.54 16.67
CA LEU A 112 -7.27 -3.91 16.90
C LEU A 112 -7.40 -4.33 18.36
N THR A 113 -7.18 -3.40 19.30
CA THR A 113 -7.39 -3.65 20.74
C THR A 113 -8.85 -4.02 21.03
N ILE A 114 -9.81 -3.27 20.47
CA ILE A 114 -11.24 -3.56 20.63
C ILE A 114 -11.58 -4.94 20.08
N VAL A 115 -11.13 -5.26 18.86
CA VAL A 115 -11.34 -6.58 18.25
C VAL A 115 -10.75 -7.69 19.11
N SER A 116 -9.52 -7.52 19.62
CA SER A 116 -8.85 -8.53 20.45
C SER A 116 -9.53 -8.81 21.80
N ASN A 117 -10.35 -7.87 22.29
CA ASN A 117 -11.13 -8.03 23.53
C ASN A 117 -12.59 -8.42 23.26
N SER A 118 -12.96 -8.65 22.01
CA SER A 118 -14.29 -9.10 21.61
C SER A 118 -14.25 -10.60 21.32
N PRO A 119 -15.18 -11.43 21.84
CA PRO A 119 -15.21 -12.87 21.53
C PRO A 119 -15.56 -13.13 20.05
N GLU A 120 -16.35 -12.25 19.46
CA GLU A 120 -16.74 -12.32 18.07
C GLU A 120 -16.85 -10.92 17.44
N VAL A 121 -16.72 -10.87 16.12
CA VAL A 121 -16.92 -9.66 15.32
C VAL A 121 -17.69 -9.97 14.05
N THR A 122 -18.40 -8.98 13.53
CA THR A 122 -19.02 -9.09 12.20
C THR A 122 -18.04 -8.61 11.14
N VAL A 123 -17.66 -9.50 10.22
CA VAL A 123 -16.81 -9.20 9.07
C VAL A 123 -17.67 -9.22 7.81
N THR A 124 -17.58 -8.18 6.99
CA THR A 124 -18.35 -8.08 5.74
C THR A 124 -17.42 -8.00 4.53
N THR A 125 -17.99 -7.83 3.34
CA THR A 125 -17.21 -7.65 2.11
C THR A 125 -17.21 -6.19 1.67
N LYS A 126 -16.14 -5.77 1.00
CA LYS A 126 -16.09 -4.46 0.31
C LYS A 126 -17.32 -4.22 -0.57
N THR A 127 -17.74 -5.24 -1.32
CA THR A 127 -18.88 -5.15 -2.24
C THR A 127 -20.16 -4.82 -1.48
N GLN A 128 -20.42 -5.47 -0.35
CA GLN A 128 -21.59 -5.17 0.49
C GLN A 128 -21.55 -3.73 1.02
N VAL A 129 -20.39 -3.28 1.53
CA VAL A 129 -20.23 -1.89 2.01
C VAL A 129 -20.49 -0.89 0.88
N GLN A 130 -19.99 -1.14 -0.33
CA GLN A 130 -20.20 -0.25 -1.48
C GLN A 130 -21.67 -0.21 -1.95
N LEU A 131 -22.41 -1.30 -1.77
CA LEU A 131 -23.84 -1.37 -2.09
C LEU A 131 -24.73 -0.81 -0.97
N GLY A 132 -24.16 -0.46 0.19
CA GLY A 132 -24.94 -0.14 1.40
C GLY A 132 -25.81 -1.32 1.86
N ALA A 133 -25.44 -2.54 1.47
CA ALA A 133 -26.21 -3.73 1.77
C ALA A 133 -25.94 -4.20 3.21
N PRO A 134 -26.99 -4.51 4.00
CA PRO A 134 -26.79 -5.13 5.30
C PRO A 134 -26.18 -6.52 5.10
N GLY A 135 -25.35 -6.94 6.05
CA GLY A 135 -24.78 -8.29 6.07
C GLY A 135 -23.34 -8.33 6.50
N GLY A 136 -22.87 -9.55 6.70
CA GLY A 136 -21.57 -9.89 7.24
C GLY A 136 -21.67 -11.23 7.94
N GLU A 137 -20.53 -11.85 8.14
CA GLU A 137 -20.41 -13.11 8.85
C GLU A 137 -19.88 -12.84 10.26
N THR A 138 -20.43 -13.55 11.23
CA THR A 138 -19.92 -13.50 12.60
C THR A 138 -18.73 -14.42 12.70
N TRP A 139 -17.56 -13.84 12.99
CA TRP A 139 -16.30 -14.55 13.14
C TRP A 139 -15.92 -14.61 14.62
N GLN A 140 -15.56 -15.80 15.10
CA GLN A 140 -14.94 -15.94 16.43
C GLN A 140 -13.52 -15.37 16.38
N VAL A 141 -13.14 -14.61 17.40
CA VAL A 141 -11.81 -13.98 17.48
C VAL A 141 -10.90 -14.83 18.36
N GLU A 142 -9.93 -15.49 17.74
CA GLU A 142 -8.93 -16.30 18.45
C GLU A 142 -7.58 -15.58 18.51
N GLN A 143 -7.18 -14.96 17.40
CA GLN A 143 -5.93 -14.23 17.29
C GLN A 143 -6.12 -12.91 16.54
N VAL A 144 -5.54 -11.84 17.07
CA VAL A 144 -5.45 -10.54 16.41
C VAL A 144 -4.00 -10.09 16.36
N CYS A 145 -3.53 -9.63 15.19
CA CYS A 145 -2.23 -8.98 15.08
C CYS A 145 -2.25 -7.78 14.12
N SER A 146 -1.39 -6.81 14.40
CA SER A 146 -1.04 -5.77 13.43
C SER A 146 -0.12 -6.36 12.36
N GLU A 147 -0.05 -5.70 11.21
CA GLU A 147 0.86 -6.14 10.15
C GLU A 147 2.31 -6.08 10.57
N LYS A 148 2.73 -4.99 11.23
CA LYS A 148 4.07 -4.88 11.82
C LYS A 148 4.45 -6.11 12.64
N ARG A 149 3.55 -6.55 13.54
CA ARG A 149 3.79 -7.72 14.39
C ARG A 149 3.82 -9.04 13.60
N LEU A 150 3.10 -9.12 12.49
CA LEU A 150 3.09 -10.30 11.63
C LEU A 150 4.40 -10.43 10.84
N VAL A 151 4.92 -9.33 10.32
CA VAL A 151 5.98 -9.35 9.31
C VAL A 151 7.37 -9.01 9.83
N GLU A 152 7.48 -8.24 10.91
CA GLU A 152 8.78 -7.80 11.42
C GLU A 152 9.44 -8.91 12.25
N ASP A 153 10.66 -9.27 11.85
CA ASP A 153 11.53 -10.22 12.53
C ASP A 153 13.01 -9.83 12.30
N ASP A 154 13.95 -10.72 12.61
CA ASP A 154 15.38 -10.44 12.47
C ASP A 154 15.83 -10.26 11.00
N ASP A 155 15.08 -10.80 10.04
CA ASP A 155 15.39 -10.78 8.60
C ASP A 155 14.58 -9.73 7.83
N VAL A 156 13.49 -9.21 8.43
CA VAL A 156 12.52 -8.34 7.77
C VAL A 156 12.30 -7.03 8.51
N ARG A 157 12.57 -5.92 7.80
CA ARG A 157 12.24 -4.56 8.25
C ARG A 157 10.84 -4.17 7.77
N TYR A 158 9.98 -3.75 8.70
CA TYR A 158 8.68 -3.17 8.37
C TYR A 158 8.75 -1.63 8.31
N VAL A 159 8.17 -1.05 7.25
CA VAL A 159 8.06 0.41 7.09
C VAL A 159 6.63 0.77 6.71
N ARG A 160 5.98 1.59 7.54
CA ARG A 160 4.66 2.16 7.28
C ARG A 160 4.79 3.55 6.67
N LEU A 161 4.18 3.76 5.50
CA LEU A 161 4.12 5.04 4.80
C LEU A 161 2.66 5.33 4.43
N PRO A 162 1.88 5.94 5.34
CA PRO A 162 0.43 6.00 5.20
C PRO A 162 0.03 6.99 4.09
N VAL A 163 -0.36 6.45 2.93
CA VAL A 163 -0.91 7.23 1.81
C VAL A 163 -2.40 6.93 1.67
N ASP A 164 -3.22 7.99 1.67
CA ASP A 164 -4.66 7.89 1.43
C ASP A 164 -4.95 7.18 0.10
N ASP A 165 -5.97 6.32 0.05
CA ASP A 165 -6.27 5.59 -1.19
C ASP A 165 -6.59 6.56 -2.34
N HIS A 166 -6.26 6.15 -3.56
CA HIS A 166 -6.35 6.90 -4.81
C HIS A 166 -5.39 8.09 -4.93
N CYS A 167 -4.90 8.62 -3.81
CA CYS A 167 -4.09 9.82 -3.74
C CYS A 167 -2.63 9.58 -4.11
N ALA A 168 -1.94 10.69 -4.40
CA ALA A 168 -0.49 10.71 -4.51
C ALA A 168 0.13 10.80 -3.11
N PRO A 169 1.36 10.30 -2.89
CA PRO A 169 2.08 10.57 -1.66
C PRO A 169 2.27 12.08 -1.51
N ASP A 170 2.10 12.60 -0.30
CA ASP A 170 2.45 13.99 -0.02
C ASP A 170 3.97 14.17 0.06
N ALA A 171 4.42 15.41 0.29
CA ALA A 171 5.85 15.71 0.35
C ALA A 171 6.57 14.96 1.49
N ALA A 172 5.91 14.75 2.64
CA ALA A 172 6.50 14.05 3.77
C ALA A 172 6.67 12.56 3.45
N ALA A 173 5.64 11.91 2.90
CA ALA A 173 5.71 10.52 2.46
C ALA A 173 6.72 10.32 1.33
N LEU A 174 6.83 11.26 0.38
CA LEU A 174 7.83 11.21 -0.68
C LEU A 174 9.26 11.33 -0.14
N ASN A 175 9.49 12.25 0.80
CA ASN A 175 10.81 12.39 1.44
C ASN A 175 11.17 11.14 2.25
N ALA A 176 10.24 10.58 3.00
CA ALA A 176 10.47 9.35 3.75
C ALA A 176 10.77 8.14 2.84
N LEU A 177 10.13 8.06 1.65
CA LEU A 177 10.50 7.07 0.62
C LEU A 177 11.93 7.26 0.13
N VAL A 178 12.33 8.50 -0.16
CA VAL A 178 13.69 8.82 -0.60
C VAL A 178 14.71 8.45 0.47
N GLU A 179 14.48 8.85 1.72
CA GLU A 179 15.36 8.51 2.84
C GLU A 179 15.46 7.00 3.04
N LEU A 180 14.35 6.27 2.87
CA LEU A 180 14.38 4.81 2.87
C LEU A 180 15.29 4.28 1.76
N PHE A 181 15.11 4.72 0.51
CA PHE A 181 15.90 4.25 -0.63
C PHE A 181 17.40 4.54 -0.44
N ASP A 182 17.74 5.74 0.00
CA ASP A 182 19.12 6.18 0.22
C ASP A 182 19.79 5.45 1.41
N SER A 183 19.00 4.92 2.35
CA SER A 183 19.50 4.21 3.53
C SER A 183 19.84 2.73 3.31
N LEU A 184 19.34 2.12 2.23
CA LEU A 184 19.40 0.67 2.04
C LEU A 184 20.66 0.23 1.29
N PRO A 185 21.29 -0.89 1.68
CA PRO A 185 22.41 -1.44 0.93
C PRO A 185 21.95 -1.98 -0.43
N ALA A 186 22.85 -1.94 -1.41
CA ALA A 186 22.65 -2.63 -2.69
C ALA A 186 22.40 -4.14 -2.45
N GLY A 187 21.51 -4.74 -3.23
CA GLY A 187 21.05 -6.11 -3.04
C GLY A 187 19.86 -6.24 -2.09
N SER A 188 19.33 -5.14 -1.54
CA SER A 188 18.08 -5.18 -0.77
C SER A 188 16.87 -5.55 -1.64
N HIS A 189 15.87 -6.17 -1.01
CA HIS A 189 14.56 -6.44 -1.60
C HIS A 189 13.51 -5.53 -0.97
N LEU A 190 12.76 -4.78 -1.78
CA LEU A 190 11.64 -3.97 -1.31
C LEU A 190 10.32 -4.55 -1.83
N HIS A 191 9.43 -4.94 -0.91
CA HIS A 191 8.07 -5.34 -1.22
C HIS A 191 7.09 -4.23 -0.90
N PHE A 192 6.46 -3.65 -1.92
CA PHE A 192 5.46 -2.60 -1.76
C PHE A 192 4.05 -3.17 -1.85
N HIS A 193 3.20 -2.85 -0.89
CA HIS A 193 1.79 -3.23 -1.00
C HIS A 193 0.84 -2.12 -0.60
N CYS A 194 -0.39 -2.29 -1.04
CA CYS A 194 -1.54 -1.55 -0.53
C CYS A 194 -2.75 -2.48 -0.58
N ARG A 195 -3.93 -2.03 -0.16
CA ARG A 195 -5.13 -2.89 -0.18
C ARG A 195 -5.36 -3.63 -1.51
N GLY A 196 -5.14 -2.95 -2.64
CA GLY A 196 -5.48 -3.48 -3.97
C GLY A 196 -4.32 -3.82 -4.89
N GLY A 197 -3.07 -3.55 -4.51
CA GLY A 197 -1.89 -3.83 -5.34
C GLY A 197 -1.87 -3.10 -6.68
N LYS A 198 -2.41 -1.87 -6.70
CA LYS A 198 -2.54 -1.04 -7.90
C LYS A 198 -2.01 0.36 -7.62
N GLY A 199 -2.89 1.36 -7.50
CA GLY A 199 -2.53 2.78 -7.51
C GLY A 199 -1.33 3.14 -6.65
N ARG A 200 -1.42 2.97 -5.32
CA ARG A 200 -0.33 3.29 -4.39
C ARG A 200 0.94 2.46 -4.68
N THR A 201 0.79 1.14 -4.76
CA THR A 201 1.88 0.19 -5.07
C THR A 201 2.64 0.54 -6.35
N ALA A 202 1.93 0.72 -7.46
CA ALA A 202 2.52 1.07 -8.75
C ALA A 202 3.18 2.46 -8.71
N THR A 203 2.65 3.40 -7.93
CA THR A 203 3.26 4.72 -7.74
C THR A 203 4.59 4.60 -6.99
N ALA A 204 4.63 3.84 -5.90
CA ALA A 204 5.86 3.63 -5.13
C ALA A 204 6.93 2.88 -5.94
N LEU A 205 6.54 1.84 -6.69
CA LEU A 205 7.43 1.14 -7.61
C LEU A 205 7.99 2.07 -8.69
N ALA A 206 7.16 2.93 -9.28
CA ALA A 206 7.62 3.92 -10.24
C ALA A 206 8.53 4.99 -9.61
N LEU A 207 8.26 5.44 -8.38
CA LEU A 207 9.14 6.37 -7.67
C LEU A 207 10.53 5.77 -7.43
N LEU A 208 10.60 4.51 -6.99
CA LEU A 208 11.88 3.80 -6.83
C LEU A 208 12.60 3.62 -8.17
N ASP A 209 11.84 3.36 -9.23
CA ASP A 209 12.40 3.19 -10.56
C ASP A 209 12.96 4.50 -11.13
N ILE A 210 12.24 5.60 -10.94
CA ILE A 210 12.71 6.96 -11.24
C ILE A 210 13.94 7.29 -10.40
N HIS A 211 13.93 6.99 -9.11
CA HIS A 211 15.05 7.26 -8.22
C HIS A 211 16.36 6.61 -8.69
N GLN A 212 16.29 5.39 -9.22
CA GLN A 212 17.46 4.66 -9.71
C GLN A 212 17.87 5.03 -11.15
N HIS A 213 16.95 5.52 -11.98
CA HIS A 213 17.17 5.58 -13.44
C HIS A 213 16.89 6.92 -14.12
N ALA A 214 16.41 7.95 -13.41
CA ALA A 214 16.01 9.21 -14.05
C ALA A 214 17.13 9.88 -14.85
N GLY A 215 18.38 9.77 -14.40
CA GLY A 215 19.55 10.33 -15.09
C GLY A 215 19.89 9.67 -16.44
N SER A 216 19.39 8.45 -16.69
CA SER A 216 19.69 7.68 -17.91
C SER A 216 18.46 7.22 -18.69
N THR A 217 17.27 7.34 -18.14
CA THR A 217 16.04 6.80 -18.72
C THR A 217 14.95 7.86 -18.79
N PRO A 218 14.38 8.13 -19.98
CA PRO A 218 13.27 9.07 -20.14
C PRO A 218 12.04 8.66 -19.32
N PHE A 219 11.32 9.66 -18.80
CA PHE A 219 10.10 9.46 -18.01
C PHE A 219 9.11 8.50 -18.67
N ALA A 220 8.82 8.69 -19.96
CA ALA A 220 7.86 7.87 -20.70
C ALA A 220 8.21 6.38 -20.70
N GLN A 221 9.50 6.04 -20.84
CA GLN A 221 9.95 4.65 -20.83
C GLN A 221 9.81 4.01 -19.43
N ILE A 222 10.04 4.79 -18.36
CA ILE A 222 9.82 4.31 -16.99
C ILE A 222 8.33 4.04 -16.75
N ILE A 223 7.45 4.95 -17.16
CA ILE A 223 6.00 4.76 -17.01
C ILE A 223 5.50 3.54 -17.80
N GLU A 224 5.98 3.37 -19.04
CA GLU A 224 5.61 2.24 -19.89
C GLU A 224 6.03 0.89 -19.27
N ARG A 225 7.29 0.76 -18.85
CA ARG A 225 7.76 -0.50 -18.24
C ARG A 225 7.07 -0.79 -16.91
N GLN A 226 6.75 0.23 -16.12
CA GLN A 226 5.99 0.07 -14.88
C GLN A 226 4.55 -0.35 -15.17
N ALA A 227 3.92 0.17 -16.22
CA ALA A 227 2.58 -0.27 -16.62
C ALA A 227 2.56 -1.77 -17.00
N ILE A 228 3.59 -2.23 -17.74
CA ILE A 228 3.75 -3.65 -18.08
C ILE A 228 3.99 -4.50 -16.82
N SER A 229 4.95 -4.11 -15.99
CA SER A 229 5.35 -4.88 -14.80
C SER A 229 4.24 -4.97 -13.76
N THR A 230 3.52 -3.88 -13.52
CA THR A 230 2.46 -3.81 -12.50
C THR A 230 1.09 -4.21 -13.02
N GLY A 231 0.88 -4.20 -14.35
CA GLY A 231 -0.44 -4.31 -14.96
C GLY A 231 -1.36 -3.12 -14.64
N TYR A 232 -0.79 -1.96 -14.31
CA TYR A 232 -1.51 -0.73 -13.99
C TYR A 232 -0.92 0.47 -14.74
N ALA A 233 -1.69 1.04 -15.67
CA ALA A 233 -1.30 2.24 -16.40
C ALA A 233 -1.37 3.48 -15.49
N LEU A 234 -0.22 4.02 -15.09
CA LEU A 234 -0.10 5.19 -14.22
C LEU A 234 -0.57 6.50 -14.89
N ASP A 235 -0.51 6.54 -16.21
CA ASP A 235 -1.03 7.57 -17.10
C ASP A 235 -2.42 7.24 -17.67
N GLY A 236 -3.01 6.11 -17.28
CA GLY A 236 -4.34 5.69 -17.72
C GLY A 236 -5.44 6.62 -17.20
N HIS A 237 -6.36 7.00 -18.09
CA HIS A 237 -7.54 7.83 -17.76
C HIS A 237 -7.22 9.22 -17.18
N VAL A 238 -5.98 9.72 -17.31
CA VAL A 238 -5.58 11.05 -16.82
C VAL A 238 -6.16 12.21 -17.64
N HIS A 239 -6.88 11.91 -18.72
CA HIS A 239 -7.61 12.84 -19.56
C HIS A 239 -9.14 12.70 -19.44
N ASP A 240 -9.62 11.68 -18.72
CA ASP A 240 -11.05 11.43 -18.54
C ASP A 240 -11.62 12.27 -17.40
N THR A 241 -12.04 13.50 -17.73
CA THR A 241 -12.59 14.46 -16.75
C THR A 241 -13.91 14.01 -16.11
N GLN A 242 -14.59 13.01 -16.67
CA GLN A 242 -15.86 12.49 -16.14
C GLN A 242 -15.63 11.41 -15.08
N GLN A 243 -14.44 10.79 -15.04
CA GLN A 243 -14.13 9.79 -14.02
C GLN A 243 -13.93 10.46 -12.65
N PRO A 244 -14.62 10.02 -11.58
CA PRO A 244 -14.51 10.64 -10.25
C PRO A 244 -13.08 10.68 -9.67
N LYS A 245 -12.22 9.76 -10.11
CA LYS A 245 -10.81 9.66 -9.67
C LYS A 245 -9.86 10.57 -10.44
N PHE A 246 -10.33 11.27 -11.48
CA PHE A 246 -9.50 12.08 -12.38
C PHE A 246 -8.55 13.05 -11.67
N PRO A 247 -8.98 13.84 -10.66
CA PRO A 247 -8.06 14.75 -9.97
C PRO A 247 -6.89 14.03 -9.30
N HIS A 248 -7.15 12.85 -8.72
CA HIS A 248 -6.13 12.07 -8.01
C HIS A 248 -5.19 11.35 -8.97
N LEU A 249 -5.69 10.84 -10.10
CA LEU A 249 -4.86 10.24 -11.16
C LEU A 249 -3.90 11.28 -11.75
N ARG A 250 -4.40 12.49 -12.04
CA ARG A 250 -3.55 13.59 -12.50
C ARG A 250 -2.51 13.98 -11.45
N ALA A 251 -2.90 14.15 -10.19
CA ALA A 251 -1.95 14.50 -9.13
C ALA A 251 -0.82 13.47 -8.99
N ARG A 252 -1.14 12.17 -9.05
CA ARG A 252 -0.14 11.10 -9.02
C ARG A 252 0.85 11.18 -10.18
N LEU A 253 0.36 11.36 -11.40
CA LEU A 253 1.22 11.47 -12.57
C LEU A 253 2.11 12.72 -12.52
N GLU A 254 1.57 13.85 -12.05
CA GLU A 254 2.35 15.08 -11.92
C GLU A 254 3.47 14.96 -10.87
N ILE A 255 3.24 14.29 -9.73
CA ILE A 255 4.32 14.00 -8.76
C ILE A 255 5.41 13.14 -9.39
N LEU A 256 5.04 12.09 -10.14
CA LEU A 256 6.03 11.24 -10.83
C LEU A 256 6.86 12.04 -11.84
N LYS A 257 6.22 12.92 -12.62
CA LYS A 257 6.92 13.79 -13.59
C LYS A 257 7.89 14.75 -12.90
N GLN A 258 7.43 15.42 -11.84
CA GLN A 258 8.24 16.36 -11.08
C GLN A 258 9.43 15.67 -10.41
N PHE A 259 9.20 14.50 -9.81
CA PHE A 259 10.25 13.71 -9.21
C PHE A 259 11.28 13.22 -10.23
N HIS A 260 10.85 12.82 -11.43
CA HIS A 260 11.75 12.48 -12.52
C HIS A 260 12.60 13.66 -12.96
N ALA A 261 12.00 14.83 -13.17
CA ALA A 261 12.74 16.04 -13.54
C ALA A 261 13.78 16.44 -12.48
N ASP A 262 13.45 16.36 -11.19
CA ASP A 262 14.40 16.60 -10.10
C ASP A 262 15.57 15.61 -10.16
N ARG A 263 15.28 14.31 -10.25
CA ARG A 263 16.31 13.25 -10.26
C ARG A 263 17.15 13.19 -11.54
N ALA A 264 16.61 13.59 -12.68
CA ALA A 264 17.36 13.64 -13.94
C ALA A 264 18.34 14.82 -14.02
N SER A 265 18.16 15.82 -13.15
CA SER A 265 19.00 17.04 -13.09
C SER A 265 20.15 16.97 -12.08
N ARG A 266 20.24 15.87 -11.32
CA ARG A 266 21.32 15.58 -10.36
C ARG A 266 22.36 14.67 -10.99
#